data_AF-A0A966ERA3-F1
#
_entry.id   AF-A0A966ERA3-F1
#
_cell.length_a   1.000
_cell.length_b   1.000
_cell.length_c   1.000
_cell.angle_alpha   90.00
_cell.angle_beta   90.00
_cell.angle_gamma   90.00
#
_symmetry.space_group_name_H-M   'P 1'
#
loop_
_entity.id
_entity.type
_entity.pdbx_description
1 polymer ?
#
loop_
_entity_poly.entity_id
_entity_poly.type
_entity_poly.pdbx_seq_one_letter_code
_entity_poly.pdbx_strand_id
1 'polypeptide(L)'
;MSLIPQQSVEFSLAFPPQVTVRRELHSDLRDQGLLLRHRRAMTVGDISAKELVLWSTTSPIEVTVFVPVGSLIVWNVWRDNAAMHGLLGNAMIRDFELPDGAVMLECSDGHAPRESTDLRVELRFDPARAQEP
;
A
#
# COMPACT_ATOMS: atom_id res chain seq x y z
N MET A 1 -1.97 17.82 -20.03
CA MET A 1 -2.86 17.27 -18.99
C MET A 1 -2.07 17.16 -17.70
N SER A 2 -2.43 17.92 -16.66
CA SER A 2 -1.82 17.76 -15.34
C SER A 2 -2.43 16.54 -14.67
N LEU A 3 -1.68 15.43 -14.63
CA LEU A 3 -2.04 14.27 -13.83
C LEU A 3 -1.81 14.64 -12.36
N ILE A 4 -2.89 14.84 -11.60
CA ILE A 4 -2.79 15.03 -10.14
C ILE A 4 -2.15 13.74 -9.59
N PRO A 5 -0.99 13.82 -8.91
CA PRO A 5 -0.36 12.63 -8.35
C PRO A 5 -1.28 12.01 -7.29
N GLN A 6 -1.64 10.75 -7.51
CA GLN A 6 -2.46 9.98 -6.59
C GLN A 6 -1.63 9.64 -5.35
N GLN A 7 -2.22 9.80 -4.17
CA GLN A 7 -1.52 9.65 -2.86
C GLN A 7 -1.96 8.40 -2.11
N SER A 8 -3.11 7.86 -2.52
CA SER A 8 -3.68 6.63 -2.04
C SER A 8 -4.41 5.90 -3.15
N VAL A 9 -4.44 4.58 -3.09
CA VAL A 9 -5.31 3.74 -3.92
C VAL A 9 -6.41 3.15 -3.04
N GLU A 10 -7.60 2.98 -3.62
CA GLU A 10 -8.76 2.43 -2.92
C GLU A 10 -9.22 1.16 -3.63
N PHE A 11 -9.42 0.10 -2.85
CA PHE A 11 -9.90 -1.18 -3.33
C PHE A 11 -11.28 -1.46 -2.74
N SER A 12 -12.28 -1.60 -3.60
CA SER A 12 -13.62 -2.09 -3.25
C SER A 12 -13.62 -3.61 -3.11
N LEU A 13 -13.97 -4.12 -1.94
CA LEU A 13 -13.95 -5.54 -1.61
C LEU A 13 -15.38 -6.05 -1.40
N ALA A 14 -15.86 -6.92 -2.30
CA ALA A 14 -17.22 -7.47 -2.27
C ALA A 14 -17.42 -8.64 -1.29
N PHE A 15 -16.34 -9.29 -0.90
CA PHE A 15 -16.25 -10.34 0.11
C PHE A 15 -15.01 -10.05 0.97
N PRO A 16 -14.83 -10.67 2.14
CA PRO A 16 -13.64 -10.44 2.96
C PRO A 16 -12.43 -11.25 2.47
N PRO A 17 -11.41 -10.64 1.83
CA PRO A 17 -10.24 -11.38 1.37
C PRO A 17 -9.17 -11.51 2.47
N GLN A 18 -8.28 -12.47 2.27
CA GLN A 18 -6.90 -12.34 2.70
C GLN A 18 -6.12 -11.54 1.66
N VAL A 19 -5.46 -10.48 2.10
CA VAL A 19 -4.58 -9.65 1.27
C VAL A 19 -3.14 -9.92 1.67
N THR A 20 -2.40 -10.59 0.80
CA THR A 20 -0.96 -10.74 0.98
C THR A 20 -0.27 -9.51 0.41
N VAL A 21 0.48 -8.83 1.28
CA VAL A 21 1.27 -7.65 0.98
C VAL A 21 2.74 -8.06 0.95
N ARG A 22 3.37 -8.00 -0.22
CA ARG A 22 4.76 -8.41 -0.41
C ARG A 22 5.61 -7.25 -0.90
N ARG A 23 6.65 -6.91 -0.13
CA ARG A 23 7.62 -5.87 -0.48
C ARG A 23 8.65 -6.40 -1.46
N GLU A 24 8.72 -5.81 -2.64
CA GLU A 24 9.69 -6.15 -3.69
C GLU A 24 10.93 -5.24 -3.66
N LEU A 25 10.74 -3.97 -3.31
CA LEU A 25 11.78 -2.95 -3.27
C LEU A 25 11.49 -1.94 -2.17
N HIS A 26 12.54 -1.42 -1.54
CA HIS A 26 12.47 -0.16 -0.81
C HIS A 26 13.80 0.60 -0.91
N SER A 27 13.72 1.92 -0.81
CA SER A 27 14.86 2.83 -0.68
C SER A 27 15.33 2.85 0.77
N ASP A 28 16.65 2.85 0.98
CA ASP A 28 17.27 2.97 2.31
C ASP A 28 17.46 4.42 2.75
N LEU A 29 17.12 5.41 1.90
CA LEU A 29 17.31 6.83 2.22
C LEU A 29 16.37 7.30 3.34
N ARG A 30 15.17 6.71 3.40
CA ARG A 30 14.11 6.98 4.38
C ARG A 30 13.34 5.69 4.62
N ASP A 31 12.85 5.49 5.84
CA ASP A 31 12.04 4.32 6.17
C ASP A 31 10.69 4.43 5.46
N GLN A 32 10.53 3.62 4.40
CA GLN A 32 9.33 3.57 3.58
C GLN A 32 8.28 2.68 4.24
N GLY A 33 7.01 2.90 3.93
CA GLY A 33 5.94 2.09 4.46
C GLY A 33 4.65 2.16 3.65
N LEU A 34 3.78 1.19 3.93
CA LEU A 34 2.45 1.14 3.38
C LEU A 34 1.44 1.24 4.52
N LEU A 35 0.59 2.26 4.51
CA LEU A 35 -0.52 2.37 5.47
C LEU A 35 -1.78 1.77 4.85
N LEU A 36 -2.29 0.72 5.47
CA LEU A 36 -3.57 0.10 5.17
C LEU A 36 -4.61 0.67 6.11
N ARG A 37 -5.71 1.20 5.57
CA ARG A 37 -6.83 1.75 6.34
C ARG A 37 -8.14 1.13 5.91
N HIS A 38 -8.95 0.75 6.89
CA HIS A 38 -10.28 0.23 6.67
C HIS A 38 -11.25 0.71 7.77
N ARG A 39 -12.54 0.85 7.45
CA ARG A 39 -13.56 1.35 8.40
C ARG A 39 -13.77 0.40 9.59
N ARG A 40 -13.61 -0.90 9.34
CA ARG A 40 -13.66 -2.01 10.30
C ARG A 40 -12.26 -2.54 10.55
N ALA A 41 -12.02 -3.15 11.70
CA ALA A 41 -10.71 -3.69 12.03
C ALA A 41 -10.31 -4.81 11.05
N MET A 42 -9.10 -4.69 10.52
CA MET A 42 -8.36 -5.75 9.83
C MET A 42 -7.59 -6.57 10.87
N THR A 43 -7.13 -7.76 10.48
CA THR A 43 -6.33 -8.61 11.39
C THR A 43 -5.07 -9.16 10.74
N VAL A 44 -3.98 -9.18 11.49
CA VAL A 44 -2.69 -9.77 11.13
C VAL A 44 -2.20 -10.57 12.34
N GLY A 45 -2.16 -11.89 12.22
CA GLY A 45 -1.91 -12.75 13.38
C GLY A 45 -2.95 -12.50 14.48
N ASP A 46 -2.48 -12.11 15.66
CA ASP A 46 -3.29 -11.74 16.84
C ASP A 46 -3.61 -10.24 16.94
N ILE A 47 -3.06 -9.42 16.03
CA ILE A 47 -3.27 -7.98 16.00
C ILE A 47 -4.59 -7.66 15.29
N SER A 48 -5.39 -6.76 15.87
CA SER A 48 -6.61 -6.22 15.26
C SER A 48 -6.61 -4.69 15.29
N ALA A 49 -6.67 -4.06 14.11
CA ALA A 49 -6.64 -2.60 13.99
C ALA A 49 -7.35 -2.10 12.73
N LYS A 50 -7.88 -0.88 12.78
CA LYS A 50 -8.47 -0.21 11.60
C LYS A 50 -7.43 0.42 10.68
N GLU A 51 -6.25 0.68 11.22
CA GLU A 51 -5.10 1.23 10.52
C GLU A 51 -3.88 0.38 10.87
N LEU A 52 -3.16 -0.05 9.85
CA LEU A 52 -1.94 -0.84 9.97
C LEU A 52 -0.87 -0.18 9.10
N VAL A 53 0.32 0.04 9.64
CA VAL A 53 1.45 0.53 8.85
C VAL A 53 2.50 -0.56 8.75
N LEU A 54 2.77 -0.99 7.53
CA LEU A 54 3.78 -1.98 7.19
C LEU A 54 5.07 -1.24 6.80
N TRP A 55 5.89 -0.92 7.81
CA TRP A 55 7.18 -0.28 7.61
C TRP A 55 8.19 -1.23 6.98
N SER A 56 8.95 -0.77 6.00
CA SER A 56 9.97 -1.54 5.31
C SER A 56 11.06 -2.08 6.26
N THR A 57 11.39 -1.31 7.30
CA THR A 57 12.43 -1.67 8.27
C THR A 57 11.98 -2.65 9.36
N THR A 58 10.68 -2.70 9.69
CA THR A 58 10.18 -3.53 10.82
C THR A 58 9.17 -4.59 10.42
N SER A 59 8.52 -4.45 9.27
CA SER A 59 7.61 -5.46 8.73
C SER A 59 8.41 -6.58 8.06
N PRO A 60 7.99 -7.84 8.21
CA PRO A 60 8.41 -8.92 7.32
C PRO A 60 8.24 -8.53 5.85
N ILE A 61 9.00 -9.18 4.97
CA ILE A 61 8.91 -8.96 3.52
C ILE A 61 7.52 -9.26 2.98
N GLU A 62 6.83 -10.23 3.58
CA GLU A 62 5.49 -10.66 3.21
C GLU A 62 4.60 -10.69 4.47
N VAL A 63 3.44 -10.06 4.38
CA VAL A 63 2.44 -10.01 5.45
C VAL A 63 1.06 -10.31 4.88
N THR A 64 0.36 -11.27 5.47
CA THR A 64 -1.04 -11.56 5.13
C THR A 64 -1.98 -10.86 6.09
N VAL A 65 -2.88 -10.07 5.54
CA VAL A 65 -3.87 -9.27 6.26
C VAL A 65 -5.25 -9.80 5.93
N PHE A 66 -6.05 -10.18 6.93
CA PHE A 66 -7.47 -10.42 6.70
C PHE A 66 -8.22 -9.09 6.72
N VAL A 67 -8.94 -8.81 5.64
CA VAL A 67 -9.62 -7.53 5.42
C VAL A 67 -11.14 -7.76 5.35
N PRO A 68 -11.96 -7.03 6.11
CA PRO A 68 -13.40 -7.13 6.00
C PRO A 68 -13.91 -6.63 4.64
N VAL A 69 -15.14 -7.02 4.29
CA VAL A 69 -15.90 -6.41 3.19
C VAL A 69 -15.99 -4.88 3.36
N GLY A 70 -15.81 -4.15 2.26
CA GLY A 70 -15.81 -2.68 2.25
C GLY A 70 -14.66 -2.07 1.44
N SER A 71 -14.28 -0.85 1.80
CA SER A 71 -13.24 -0.07 1.13
C SER A 71 -11.92 -0.18 1.91
N LEU A 72 -10.91 -0.77 1.28
CA LEU A 72 -9.52 -0.77 1.74
C LEU A 72 -8.79 0.38 1.06
N ILE A 73 -8.33 1.34 1.86
CA ILE A 73 -7.55 2.48 1.37
C ILE A 73 -6.10 2.24 1.72
N VAL A 74 -5.23 2.33 0.72
CA VAL A 74 -3.79 2.09 0.84
C VAL A 74 -3.05 3.38 0.54
N TRP A 75 -2.23 3.81 1.48
CA TRP A 75 -1.43 5.02 1.40
C TRP A 75 0.05 4.69 1.31
N ASN A 76 0.75 5.43 0.45
CA ASN A 76 2.20 5.54 0.52
C ASN A 76 2.59 6.41 1.71
N VAL A 77 3.45 5.91 2.60
CA VAL A 77 3.97 6.67 3.74
C VAL A 77 5.48 6.46 3.90
N TRP A 78 6.16 7.43 4.51
CA TRP A 78 7.57 7.33 4.84
C TRP A 78 7.88 8.09 6.12
N ARG A 79 9.02 7.80 6.74
CA ARG A 79 9.56 8.61 7.84
C ARG A 79 10.63 9.55 7.34
N ASP A 80 10.47 10.82 7.65
CA ASP A 80 11.51 11.83 7.50
C ASP A 80 11.51 12.73 8.74
N ASN A 81 12.69 13.01 9.29
CA ASN A 81 12.88 13.78 10.53
C ASN A 81 12.00 13.28 11.70
N ALA A 82 11.93 11.95 11.88
CA ALA A 82 11.11 11.26 12.90
C ALA A 82 9.58 11.46 12.80
N ALA A 83 9.08 12.14 11.76
CA ALA A 83 7.66 12.27 11.48
C ALA A 83 7.23 11.29 10.38
N MET A 84 6.01 10.76 10.49
CA MET A 84 5.37 10.03 9.39
C MET A 84 4.75 11.03 8.42
N HIS A 85 5.07 10.86 7.13
CA HIS A 85 4.53 11.65 6.03
C HIS A 85 3.74 10.74 5.10
N GLY A 86 2.78 11.31 4.37
CA GLY A 86 2.09 10.65 3.26
C GLY A 86 1.73 11.60 2.13
N LEU A 87 2.24 12.84 2.21
CA LEU A 87 1.99 13.94 1.28
C LEU A 87 3.20 14.88 1.29
N LEU A 88 4.02 14.88 0.24
CA LEU A 88 5.12 15.83 0.06
C LEU A 88 5.45 15.99 -1.42
N GLY A 89 5.54 17.22 -1.91
CA GLY A 89 6.03 17.51 -3.26
C GLY A 89 5.34 16.69 -4.35
N ASN A 90 6.12 15.85 -5.03
CA ASN A 90 5.69 14.93 -6.08
C ASN A 90 5.50 13.48 -5.60
N ALA A 91 5.32 13.26 -4.30
CA ALA A 91 5.00 11.96 -3.74
C ALA A 91 3.80 11.38 -4.47
N MET A 92 3.81 10.07 -4.70
CA MET A 92 2.73 9.40 -5.39
C MET A 92 2.68 7.91 -5.11
N ILE A 93 1.54 7.31 -5.45
CA ILE A 93 1.34 5.89 -5.62
C ILE A 93 0.80 5.66 -7.04
N ARG A 94 1.41 4.72 -7.76
CA ARG A 94 0.93 4.21 -9.05
C ARG A 94 0.59 2.75 -8.87
N ASP A 95 -0.61 2.35 -9.27
CA ASP A 95 -1.02 0.96 -9.31
C ASP A 95 -1.16 0.45 -10.74
N PHE A 96 -0.85 -0.81 -10.94
CA PHE A 96 -1.15 -1.53 -12.17
C PHE A 96 -1.37 -3.01 -11.86
N GLU A 97 -2.28 -3.63 -12.61
CA GLU A 97 -2.57 -5.06 -12.47
C GLU A 97 -1.52 -5.91 -13.18
N LEU A 98 -1.13 -7.00 -12.55
CA LEU A 98 -0.25 -8.02 -13.10
C LEU A 98 -1.07 -9.09 -13.84
N PRO A 99 -0.44 -9.85 -14.77
CA PRO A 99 -1.15 -10.88 -15.55
C PRO A 99 -1.86 -11.96 -14.73
N ASP A 100 -1.44 -12.16 -13.48
CA ASP A 100 -2.01 -13.13 -12.54
C ASP A 100 -3.07 -12.54 -11.59
N GLY A 101 -3.49 -11.28 -11.82
CA GLY A 101 -4.51 -10.59 -11.03
C GLY A 101 -4.02 -9.95 -9.75
N ALA A 102 -2.72 -10.03 -9.44
CA ALA A 102 -2.11 -9.23 -8.37
C ALA A 102 -2.06 -7.74 -8.78
N VAL A 103 -1.92 -6.85 -7.80
CA VAL A 103 -1.76 -5.41 -8.03
C VAL A 103 -0.36 -5.01 -7.59
N MET A 104 0.41 -4.40 -8.49
CA MET A 104 1.69 -3.81 -8.16
C MET A 104 1.51 -2.34 -7.82
N LEU A 105 2.09 -1.92 -6.70
CA LEU A 105 2.14 -0.54 -6.24
C LEU A 105 3.57 -0.02 -6.34
N GLU A 106 3.75 1.08 -7.06
CA GLU A 106 4.98 1.86 -7.11
C GLU A 106 4.78 3.19 -6.40
N CYS A 107 5.51 3.38 -5.31
CA CYS A 107 5.40 4.50 -4.41
C CYS A 107 6.64 5.39 -4.50
N SER A 108 6.46 6.70 -4.48
CA SER A 108 7.54 7.70 -4.38
C SER A 108 7.29 8.63 -3.20
N ASP A 109 8.34 8.95 -2.44
CA ASP A 109 8.28 9.79 -1.25
C ASP A 109 8.41 11.31 -1.53
N GLY A 110 8.52 11.69 -2.81
CA GLY A 110 8.46 13.08 -3.25
C GLY A 110 9.74 13.91 -3.05
N HIS A 111 10.86 13.29 -2.69
CA HIS A 111 12.16 13.98 -2.65
C HIS A 111 12.98 13.82 -3.92
N ALA A 112 12.77 12.72 -4.65
CA ALA A 112 13.43 12.41 -5.90
C ALA A 112 12.53 12.82 -7.09
N PRO A 113 13.05 12.81 -8.34
CA PRO A 113 12.24 13.13 -9.52
C PRO A 113 10.99 12.26 -9.65
N ARG A 114 9.97 12.75 -10.37
CA ARG A 114 8.60 12.20 -10.48
C ARG A 114 8.49 10.75 -10.95
N GLU A 115 9.56 10.16 -11.46
CA GLU A 115 9.56 8.79 -11.99
C GLU A 115 10.34 7.80 -11.11
N SER A 116 10.92 8.29 -10.00
CA SER A 116 11.58 7.41 -9.02
C SER A 116 10.56 6.53 -8.30
N THR A 117 10.99 5.32 -7.91
CA THR A 117 10.22 4.40 -7.07
C THR A 117 11.02 4.15 -5.81
N ASP A 118 10.53 4.65 -4.69
CA ASP A 118 11.13 4.49 -3.37
C ASP A 118 10.63 3.24 -2.66
N LEU A 119 9.42 2.76 -3.00
CA LEU A 119 8.84 1.54 -2.45
C LEU A 119 8.04 0.81 -3.54
N ARG A 120 8.27 -0.48 -3.70
CA ARG A 120 7.49 -1.34 -4.60
C ARG A 120 6.88 -2.49 -3.82
N VAL A 121 5.56 -2.65 -3.93
CA VAL A 121 4.78 -3.64 -3.17
C VAL A 121 3.79 -4.34 -4.07
N GLU A 122 3.76 -5.66 -4.01
CA GLU A 122 2.74 -6.49 -4.63
C GLU A 122 1.61 -6.77 -3.63
N LEU A 123 0.37 -6.63 -4.09
CA LEU A 123 -0.84 -7.00 -3.37
C LEU A 123 -1.52 -8.17 -4.07
N ARG A 124 -1.70 -9.29 -3.36
CA ARG A 124 -2.52 -10.43 -3.80
C ARG A 124 -3.76 -10.55 -2.95
N PHE A 125 -4.90 -10.77 -3.60
CA PHE A 125 -6.19 -10.92 -2.94
C PHE A 125 -6.69 -12.35 -3.09
N ASP A 126 -7.07 -13.00 -1.99
CA ASP A 126 -7.69 -14.33 -1.96
C ASP A 126 -9.01 -14.30 -1.16
N PRO A 127 -10.19 -14.53 -1.80
CA PRO A 127 -10.36 -14.73 -3.23
C PRO A 127 -9.93 -13.52 -4.07
N ALA A 128 -9.64 -13.74 -5.35
CA ALA A 128 -9.28 -12.68 -6.28
C ALA A 128 -10.40 -11.63 -6.40
N ARG A 129 -10.07 -10.33 -6.36
CA ARG A 129 -11.04 -9.23 -6.49
C ARG A 129 -11.86 -9.41 -7.77
N ALA A 130 -13.16 -9.09 -7.71
CA ALA A 130 -13.97 -8.99 -8.91
C ALA A 130 -13.41 -7.87 -9.79
N GLN A 131 -13.13 -8.17 -11.07
CA GLN A 131 -12.77 -7.17 -12.05
C GLN A 131 -14.02 -6.31 -12.32
N GLU A 132 -13.94 -5.00 -12.11
CA GLU A 132 -14.97 -4.11 -12.63
C GLU A 132 -14.81 -4.03 -14.16
N PRO A 133 -15.89 -4.21 -14.95
CA PRO A 133 -15.86 -4.21 -16.41
C PRO A 133 -15.55 -2.84 -17.03
#